data_AF-A0A2S7WEH1-F1
#
_entry.id   AF-A0A2S7WEH1-F1
#
_cell.length_a   1.000
_cell.length_b   1.000
_cell.length_c   1.000
_cell.angle_alpha   90.00
_cell.angle_beta   90.00
_cell.angle_gamma   90.00
#
_symmetry.space_group_name_H-M   'P 1'
#
loop_
_entity.id
_entity.type
_entity.pdbx_description
1 polymer ?
#
loop_
_entity_poly.entity_id
_entity_poly.type
_entity_poly.pdbx_seq_one_letter_code
_entity_poly.pdbx_strand_id
1 'polypeptide(L)'
;MRELIQNKNFVKRELRITDSKLFYTISKFGNGNEIDIPFENLNGEKVSQKSTNNILLMAAGVFFLIAIATQISLFRGGTGEKFAGLIWAGIGVAFLVIYYLSKQDFWKIRLTNDSYIYIHKNIPSKTATDQFLSELMKSRNEFLKENYAIVDENLSYESQLNNFKWLKSIDAISKDEFEQKYTELKQSIKQEKPNIGFGK
;
A
#
# COMPACT_ATOMS: atom_id res chain seq x y z
N MET A 1 5.92 -14.87 -6.49
CA MET A 1 5.72 -15.30 -5.08
C MET A 1 4.29 -14.92 -4.72
N ARG A 2 3.43 -15.89 -4.37
CA ARG A 2 1.99 -15.63 -4.16
C ARG A 2 1.62 -15.23 -2.73
N GLU A 3 2.54 -15.37 -1.78
CA GLU A 3 2.32 -15.06 -0.37
C GLU A 3 3.48 -14.25 0.21
N LEU A 4 3.17 -13.26 1.05
CA LEU A 4 4.14 -12.43 1.76
C LEU A 4 3.74 -12.30 3.23
N ILE A 5 4.59 -12.83 4.11
CA ILE A 5 4.40 -12.74 5.56
C ILE A 5 5.43 -11.75 6.13
N GLN A 6 4.95 -10.75 6.87
CA GLN A 6 5.76 -9.71 7.48
C GLN A 6 5.52 -9.66 8.99
N ASN A 7 6.55 -9.98 9.77
CA ASN A 7 6.50 -9.95 11.23
C ASN A 7 7.35 -8.79 11.76
N LYS A 8 6.74 -7.85 12.51
CA LYS A 8 7.48 -6.77 13.20
C LYS A 8 6.74 -6.34 14.46
N ASN A 9 7.45 -6.26 15.60
CA ASN A 9 6.95 -5.72 16.88
C ASN A 9 5.57 -6.27 17.28
N PHE A 10 5.41 -7.60 17.28
CA PHE A 10 4.16 -8.30 17.61
C PHE A 10 2.97 -8.02 16.67
N VAL A 11 3.26 -7.48 15.47
CA VAL A 11 2.28 -7.36 14.38
C VAL A 11 2.71 -8.29 13.25
N LYS A 12 1.83 -9.26 12.95
CA LYS A 12 1.94 -10.09 11.74
C LYS A 12 1.06 -9.48 10.66
N ARG A 13 1.62 -9.29 9.47
CA ARG A 13 0.87 -8.96 8.25
C ARG A 13 1.05 -10.09 7.26
N GLU A 14 -0.04 -10.57 6.70
CA GLU A 14 -0.04 -11.63 5.71
C GLU A 14 -0.76 -11.14 4.46
N LEU A 15 -0.10 -11.25 3.32
CA LEU A 15 -0.65 -10.89 2.01
C LEU A 15 -0.64 -12.12 1.13
N ARG A 16 -1.78 -12.44 0.50
CA ARG A 16 -1.92 -13.58 -0.39
C ARG A 16 -2.62 -13.20 -1.68
N ILE A 17 -1.97 -13.47 -2.80
CA ILE A 17 -2.49 -13.26 -4.14
C ILE A 17 -3.29 -14.51 -4.52
N THR A 18 -4.56 -14.31 -4.84
CA THR A 18 -5.40 -15.34 -5.49
C THR A 18 -5.75 -14.89 -6.91
N ASP A 19 -6.62 -15.64 -7.58
CA ASP A 19 -6.86 -15.42 -9.01
C ASP A 19 -7.65 -14.13 -9.31
N SER A 20 -8.45 -13.62 -8.36
CA SER A 20 -9.28 -12.41 -8.54
C SER A 20 -9.14 -11.35 -7.43
N LYS A 21 -8.44 -11.67 -6.34
CA LYS A 21 -8.35 -10.81 -5.16
C LYS A 21 -7.03 -10.95 -4.41
N LEU A 22 -6.72 -9.92 -3.65
CA LEU A 22 -5.65 -9.87 -2.67
C LEU A 22 -6.25 -10.01 -1.27
N PHE A 23 -5.83 -11.05 -0.55
CA PHE A 23 -6.12 -11.17 0.87
C PHE A 23 -5.10 -10.37 1.67
N TYR A 24 -5.58 -9.58 2.62
CA TYR A 24 -4.76 -8.78 3.52
C TYR A 24 -5.19 -8.98 4.97
N THR A 25 -4.34 -9.67 5.73
CA THR A 25 -4.57 -9.94 7.15
C THR A 25 -3.56 -9.18 8.00
N ILE A 26 -4.05 -8.46 9.01
CA ILE A 26 -3.22 -7.87 10.07
C ILE A 26 -3.62 -8.50 11.39
N SER A 27 -2.70 -9.22 12.02
CA SER A 27 -2.87 -9.75 13.38
C SER A 27 -1.97 -8.98 14.34
N LYS A 28 -2.56 -8.44 15.40
CA LYS A 28 -1.89 -7.81 16.54
C LYS A 28 -2.24 -8.60 17.81
N PHE A 29 -1.47 -8.43 18.87
CA PHE A 29 -1.82 -9.01 20.17
C PHE A 29 -3.24 -8.57 20.58
N GLY A 30 -4.16 -9.53 20.69
CA GLY A 30 -5.56 -9.33 21.11
C GLY A 30 -6.53 -8.81 20.04
N ASN A 31 -6.08 -8.52 18.80
CA ASN A 31 -6.99 -8.07 17.73
C ASN A 31 -6.47 -8.44 16.34
N GLY A 32 -7.36 -8.87 15.45
CA GLY A 32 -7.05 -9.25 14.06
C GLY A 32 -8.07 -8.66 13.10
N ASN A 33 -7.58 -8.10 12.00
CA ASN A 33 -8.42 -7.62 10.90
C ASN A 33 -8.06 -8.39 9.63
N GLU A 34 -9.07 -8.87 8.92
CA GLU A 34 -8.95 -9.56 7.64
C GLU A 34 -9.76 -8.77 6.60
N ILE A 35 -9.15 -8.52 5.45
CA ILE A 35 -9.76 -7.74 4.37
C ILE A 35 -9.48 -8.44 3.04
N ASP A 36 -10.54 -8.67 2.29
CA ASP A 36 -10.50 -9.17 0.93
C ASP A 36 -10.57 -7.99 -0.04
N ILE A 37 -9.56 -7.85 -0.90
CA ILE A 37 -9.43 -6.70 -1.80
C ILE A 37 -9.51 -7.20 -3.25
N PRO A 38 -10.63 -6.96 -3.94
CA PRO A 38 -10.75 -7.27 -5.36
C PRO A 38 -9.71 -6.52 -6.19
N PHE A 39 -9.24 -7.14 -7.28
CA PHE A 39 -8.24 -6.53 -8.16
C PHE A 39 -8.69 -5.23 -8.82
N GLU A 40 -9.99 -5.06 -9.03
CA GLU A 40 -10.64 -3.84 -9.52
C GLU A 40 -10.46 -2.65 -8.55
N ASN A 41 -10.28 -2.94 -7.26
CA ASN A 41 -10.11 -1.91 -6.23
C ASN A 41 -8.64 -1.54 -5.97
N LEU A 42 -7.67 -2.21 -6.60
CA LEU A 42 -6.24 -1.95 -6.42
C LEU A 42 -5.71 -0.92 -7.42
N ASN A 43 -5.40 0.27 -6.95
CA ASN A 43 -4.72 1.26 -7.78
C ASN A 43 -3.23 0.87 -7.99
N GLY A 44 -2.71 1.06 -9.20
CA GLY A 44 -1.31 0.72 -9.57
C GLY A 44 -0.25 1.61 -8.93
N GLU A 45 -0.66 2.75 -8.40
CA GLU A 45 0.25 3.69 -7.77
C GLU A 45 0.68 3.23 -6.37
N LYS A 46 1.99 3.04 -6.19
CA LYS A 46 2.62 2.85 -4.89
C LYS A 46 3.32 4.14 -4.44
N VAL A 47 3.00 4.61 -3.24
CA VAL A 47 3.64 5.77 -2.62
C VAL A 47 4.55 5.31 -1.50
N SER A 48 5.74 5.91 -1.41
CA SER A 48 6.66 5.69 -0.30
C SER A 48 6.17 6.44 0.95
N GLN A 49 5.90 5.74 2.04
CA GLN A 49 5.58 6.38 3.32
C GLN A 49 6.51 5.92 4.44
N LYS A 50 7.04 6.88 5.20
CA LYS A 50 7.76 6.63 6.45
C LYS A 50 6.81 6.87 7.61
N SER A 51 6.73 5.91 8.52
CA SER A 51 5.99 6.05 9.78
C SER A 51 6.97 6.22 10.92
N THR A 52 6.76 7.29 11.70
CA THR A 52 7.51 7.60 12.92
C THR A 52 6.57 7.66 14.10
N ASN A 53 7.01 7.17 15.25
CA ASN A 53 6.24 7.27 16.49
C ASN A 53 6.61 8.56 17.23
N ASN A 54 5.85 9.62 16.97
CA ASN A 54 6.13 10.94 17.55
C ASN A 54 5.91 10.97 19.08
N ILE A 55 5.14 10.04 19.65
CA ILE A 55 4.92 9.94 21.10
C ILE A 55 6.22 9.55 21.81
N LEU A 56 6.98 8.59 21.25
CA LEU A 56 8.28 8.20 21.82
C LEU A 56 9.30 9.33 21.77
N LEU A 57 9.29 10.12 20.70
CA LEU A 57 10.13 11.30 20.58
C LEU A 57 9.77 12.37 21.62
N MET A 58 8.47 12.61 21.81
CA MET A 58 7.98 13.56 22.83
C MET A 58 8.34 13.08 24.24
N ALA A 59 8.14 11.80 24.54
CA ALA A 59 8.52 11.20 25.82
C ALA A 59 10.02 11.36 26.10
N ALA A 60 10.89 11.07 25.11
CA ALA A 60 12.32 11.32 25.24
C ALA A 60 12.63 12.78 25.56
N GLY A 61 11.97 13.72 24.87
CA GLY A 61 12.09 15.16 25.12
C GLY A 61 11.71 15.56 26.55
N VAL A 62 10.59 15.04 27.07
CA VAL A 62 10.14 15.30 28.45
C VAL A 62 11.16 14.80 29.47
N PHE A 63 11.71 13.59 29.30
CA PHE A 63 12.73 13.07 30.22
C PHE A 63 14.03 13.89 30.19
N PHE A 64 14.43 14.39 29.02
CA PHE A 64 15.56 15.32 28.95
C PHE A 64 15.28 16.66 29.63
N LEU A 65 14.06 17.20 29.52
CA LEU A 65 13.69 18.42 30.24
C LEU A 65 13.73 18.21 31.76
N ILE A 66 13.26 17.06 32.26
CA ILE A 66 13.35 16.70 33.67
C ILE A 66 14.81 16.56 34.11
N ALA A 67 15.67 15.94 33.30
CA ALA A 67 17.09 15.82 33.57
C ALA A 67 17.77 17.21 33.69
N ILE A 68 17.44 18.14 32.79
CA ILE A 68 17.96 19.51 32.83
C ILE A 68 17.44 20.26 34.07
N ALA A 69 16.14 20.18 34.36
CA ALA A 69 15.53 20.87 35.50
C ALA A 69 16.11 20.39 36.83
N THR A 70 16.30 19.08 36.99
CA THR A 70 16.93 18.49 38.18
C THR A 70 18.39 18.93 38.31
N GLN A 71 19.13 18.99 37.21
CA GLN A 71 20.51 19.48 37.23
C GLN A 71 20.61 20.97 37.60
N ILE A 72 19.73 21.82 37.06
CA ILE A 72 19.68 23.25 37.42
C ILE A 72 19.34 23.44 38.91
N SER A 73 18.40 22.65 39.44
CA SER A 73 18.03 22.69 40.86
C SER A 73 19.22 22.35 41.76
N LEU A 74 19.99 21.31 41.40
CA LEU A 74 21.23 20.94 42.11
C LEU A 74 22.26 22.08 42.09
N PHE A 75 22.49 22.73 40.95
CA PHE A 75 23.42 23.86 40.85
C PHE A 75 22.98 25.08 41.68
N ARG A 76 21.68 25.26 41.93
CA ARG A 76 21.13 26.34 42.77
C ARG A 76 21.11 26.01 44.26
N GLY A 77 21.76 24.92 44.68
CA GLY A 77 21.82 24.51 46.09
C GLY A 77 20.64 23.67 46.56
N GLY A 78 19.86 23.10 45.64
CA GLY A 78 18.79 22.17 45.98
C GLY A 78 19.30 20.88 46.64
N THR A 79 18.48 20.27 47.50
CA THR A 79 18.77 19.03 48.25
C THR A 79 18.61 17.75 47.43
N GLY A 80 18.54 17.85 46.11
CA GLY A 80 18.32 16.70 45.23
C GLY A 80 19.49 15.71 45.25
N GLU A 81 19.24 14.47 44.83
CA GLU A 81 20.31 13.49 44.64
C GLU A 81 21.21 13.87 43.46
N LYS A 82 22.53 13.82 43.67
CA LYS A 82 23.54 14.19 42.66
C LYS A 82 23.44 13.40 41.35
N PHE A 83 22.85 12.21 41.38
CA PHE A 83 22.72 11.31 40.23
C PHE A 83 21.34 11.34 39.56
N ALA A 84 20.36 12.04 40.12
CA ALA A 84 18.98 12.03 39.60
C ALA A 84 18.92 12.51 38.14
N GLY A 85 19.67 13.57 37.80
CA GLY A 85 19.73 14.08 36.41
C GLY A 85 20.28 13.07 35.42
N LEU A 86 21.30 12.29 35.81
CA LEU A 86 21.90 11.25 34.96
C LEU A 86 20.94 10.08 34.73
N ILE A 87 20.16 9.69 35.74
CA ILE A 87 19.15 8.64 35.61
C ILE A 87 18.06 9.07 34.61
N TRP A 88 17.53 10.29 34.75
CA TRP A 88 16.52 10.81 33.82
C TRP A 88 17.06 10.96 32.39
N ALA A 89 18.31 11.39 32.23
CA ALA A 89 18.97 11.44 30.93
C ALA A 89 19.12 10.03 30.33
N GLY A 90 19.49 9.02 31.12
CA GLY A 90 19.59 7.63 30.69
C GLY A 90 18.26 7.08 30.19
N ILE A 91 17.17 7.38 30.89
CA ILE A 91 15.80 7.02 30.44
C ILE A 91 15.47 7.72 29.13
N GLY A 92 15.77 9.02 29.00
CA GLY A 92 15.58 9.78 27.76
C GLY A 92 16.33 9.17 26.57
N VAL A 93 17.58 8.75 26.77
CA VAL A 93 18.38 8.04 25.75
C VAL A 93 17.73 6.70 25.38
N ALA A 94 17.25 5.92 26.34
CA ALA A 94 16.58 4.66 26.06
C ALA A 94 15.32 4.86 25.18
N PHE A 95 14.48 5.85 25.50
CA PHE A 95 13.32 6.19 24.66
C PHE A 95 13.72 6.65 23.25
N LEU A 96 14.81 7.41 23.14
CA LEU A 96 15.35 7.86 21.85
C LEU A 96 15.84 6.67 21.01
N VAL A 97 16.58 5.73 21.61
CA VAL A 97 17.01 4.50 20.93
C VAL A 97 15.80 3.69 20.44
N ILE A 98 14.80 3.49 21.31
CA ILE A 98 13.55 2.80 20.94
C ILE A 98 12.84 3.55 19.81
N TYR A 99 12.81 4.88 19.83
CA TYR A 99 12.23 5.70 18.76
C TYR A 99 12.90 5.42 17.41
N TYR A 100 14.24 5.41 17.33
CA TYR A 100 14.94 5.12 16.08
C TYR A 100 14.70 3.69 15.58
N LEU A 101 14.68 2.70 16.48
CA LEU A 101 14.38 1.31 16.13
C LEU A 101 12.91 1.11 15.72
N SER A 102 12.00 1.94 16.24
CA SER A 102 10.57 1.87 15.94
C SER A 102 10.21 2.38 14.55
N LYS A 103 11.11 3.08 13.85
CA LYS A 103 10.86 3.62 12.50
C LYS A 103 10.50 2.51 11.52
N GLN A 104 9.50 2.77 10.68
CA GLN A 104 8.99 1.80 9.72
C GLN A 104 8.86 2.46 8.35
N ASP A 105 9.38 1.78 7.33
CA ASP A 105 9.29 2.18 5.94
C ASP A 105 8.28 1.29 5.23
N PHE A 106 7.24 1.92 4.67
CA PHE A 106 6.14 1.26 4.01
C PHE A 106 6.00 1.69 2.55
N TRP A 107 5.56 0.75 1.73
CA TRP A 107 4.81 1.05 0.52
C TRP A 107 3.33 1.22 0.89
N LYS A 108 2.76 2.34 0.47
CA LYS A 108 1.35 2.68 0.60
C LYS A 108 0.70 2.47 -0.77
N ILE A 109 -0.22 1.51 -0.86
CA ILE A 109 -1.02 1.26 -2.07
C ILE A 109 -2.41 1.81 -1.82
N ARG A 110 -2.88 2.68 -2.73
CA ARG A 110 -4.21 3.28 -2.64
C ARG A 110 -5.25 2.32 -3.20
N LEU A 111 -6.39 2.24 -2.51
CA LEU A 111 -7.59 1.59 -3.03
C LEU A 111 -8.56 2.63 -3.62
N THR A 112 -9.50 2.17 -4.44
CA THR A 112 -10.56 2.98 -5.04
C THR A 112 -11.47 3.68 -4.03
N ASN A 113 -11.62 3.12 -2.83
CA ASN A 113 -12.45 3.65 -1.74
C ASN A 113 -11.68 4.58 -0.77
N ASP A 114 -10.58 5.20 -1.20
CA ASP A 114 -9.68 6.03 -0.38
C ASP A 114 -9.06 5.34 0.84
N SER A 115 -9.17 4.01 0.93
CA SER A 115 -8.43 3.21 1.90
C SER A 115 -7.04 2.84 1.38
N TYR A 116 -6.19 2.30 2.25
CA TYR A 116 -4.78 2.04 1.93
C TYR A 116 -4.29 0.72 2.49
N ILE A 117 -3.47 0.03 1.71
CA ILE A 117 -2.68 -1.13 2.15
C ILE A 117 -1.27 -0.65 2.49
N TYR A 118 -0.72 -1.18 3.58
CA TYR A 118 0.63 -0.90 4.03
C TYR A 118 1.48 -2.16 3.94
N ILE A 119 2.51 -2.13 3.11
CA ILE A 119 3.46 -3.24 2.92
C ILE A 119 4.84 -2.77 3.34
N HIS A 120 5.50 -3.48 4.27
CA HIS A 120 6.87 -3.11 4.69
C HIS A 120 7.83 -3.24 3.51
N LYS A 121 8.68 -2.24 3.31
CA LYS A 121 9.62 -2.23 2.17
C LYS A 121 10.71 -3.29 2.28
N ASN A 122 11.18 -3.54 3.50
CA ASN A 122 12.38 -4.33 3.76
C ASN A 122 12.11 -5.62 4.56
N ILE A 123 10.84 -6.06 4.65
CA ILE A 123 10.45 -7.23 5.45
C ILE A 123 9.65 -8.20 4.57
N PRO A 124 10.00 -9.49 4.52
CA PRO A 124 11.14 -10.13 5.17
C PRO A 124 12.48 -9.72 4.54
N SER A 125 12.48 -9.33 3.26
CA SER A 125 13.61 -8.71 2.57
C SER A 125 13.08 -7.76 1.50
N LYS A 126 13.90 -6.79 1.08
CA LYS A 126 13.54 -5.88 -0.02
C LYS A 126 13.19 -6.65 -1.29
N THR A 127 14.02 -7.66 -1.63
CA THR A 127 13.82 -8.49 -2.81
C THR A 127 12.50 -9.27 -2.76
N ALA A 128 12.16 -9.86 -1.61
CA ALA A 128 10.91 -10.59 -1.45
C ALA A 128 9.69 -9.66 -1.59
N THR A 129 9.74 -8.47 -0.99
CA THR A 129 8.69 -7.47 -1.13
C THR A 129 8.55 -6.99 -2.57
N ASP A 130 9.65 -6.65 -3.24
CA ASP A 130 9.62 -6.16 -4.62
C ASP A 130 9.13 -7.25 -5.58
N GLN A 131 9.53 -8.52 -5.38
CA GLN A 131 9.05 -9.66 -6.14
C GLN A 131 7.55 -9.91 -5.93
N PHE A 132 7.07 -9.83 -4.68
CA PHE A 132 5.64 -9.96 -4.37
C PHE A 132 4.82 -8.83 -5.02
N LEU A 133 5.29 -7.59 -4.94
CA LEU A 133 4.62 -6.44 -5.56
C LEU A 133 4.56 -6.56 -7.09
N SER A 134 5.65 -7.02 -7.71
CA SER A 134 5.67 -7.27 -9.15
C SER A 134 4.67 -8.37 -9.54
N GLU A 135 4.61 -9.45 -8.77
CA GLU A 135 3.65 -10.54 -8.99
C GLU A 135 2.21 -10.05 -8.82
N LEU A 136 1.93 -9.27 -7.78
CA LEU A 136 0.61 -8.71 -7.51
C LEU A 136 0.12 -7.85 -8.68
N MET A 137 0.95 -6.93 -9.16
CA MET A 137 0.58 -6.05 -10.28
C MET A 137 0.41 -6.83 -11.57
N LYS A 138 1.23 -7.87 -11.79
CA LYS A 138 1.10 -8.76 -12.95
C LYS A 138 -0.21 -9.53 -12.91
N SER A 139 -0.50 -10.24 -11.82
CA SER A 139 -1.74 -11.03 -11.67
C SER A 139 -2.99 -10.15 -11.75
N ARG A 140 -2.94 -8.96 -11.15
CA ARG A 140 -4.00 -7.97 -11.28
C ARG A 140 -4.21 -7.58 -12.76
N ASN A 141 -3.14 -7.23 -13.47
CA ASN A 141 -3.25 -6.81 -14.87
C ASN A 141 -3.75 -7.93 -15.77
N GLU A 142 -3.30 -9.16 -15.56
CA GLU A 142 -3.77 -10.34 -16.31
C GLU A 142 -5.27 -10.54 -16.10
N PHE A 143 -5.73 -10.60 -14.85
CA PHE A 143 -7.15 -10.71 -14.52
C PHE A 143 -7.98 -9.57 -15.13
N LEU A 144 -7.53 -8.33 -15.01
CA LEU A 144 -8.24 -7.18 -15.55
C LEU A 144 -8.32 -7.21 -17.08
N LYS A 145 -7.27 -7.65 -17.76
CA LYS A 145 -7.29 -7.82 -19.22
C LYS A 145 -8.25 -8.93 -19.63
N GLU A 146 -8.20 -10.08 -18.95
CA GLU A 146 -9.07 -11.21 -19.25
C GLU A 146 -10.56 -10.89 -19.06
N ASN A 147 -10.92 -10.01 -18.12
CA ASN A 147 -12.32 -9.70 -17.85
C ASN A 147 -12.83 -8.43 -18.56
N TYR A 148 -11.95 -7.45 -18.83
CA TYR A 148 -12.37 -6.13 -19.30
C TYR A 148 -11.72 -5.67 -20.62
N ALA A 149 -10.72 -6.40 -21.15
CA ALA A 149 -10.07 -6.08 -22.44
C ALA A 149 -10.62 -6.93 -23.61
N ILE A 150 -11.78 -7.56 -23.44
CA ILE A 150 -12.45 -8.35 -24.48
C ILE A 150 -13.31 -7.43 -25.36
N VAL A 151 -13.29 -7.69 -26.67
CA VAL A 151 -14.26 -7.13 -27.61
C VAL A 151 -15.39 -8.15 -27.77
N ASP A 152 -16.59 -7.79 -27.36
CA ASP A 152 -17.79 -8.64 -27.45
C ASP A 152 -18.86 -7.90 -28.25
N GLU A 153 -19.37 -8.54 -29.31
CA GLU A 153 -20.43 -7.99 -30.17
C GLU A 153 -21.75 -7.79 -29.40
N ASN A 154 -21.96 -8.53 -28.31
CA ASN A 154 -23.17 -8.42 -27.49
C ASN A 154 -23.13 -7.24 -26.51
N LEU A 155 -21.96 -6.60 -26.32
CA LEU A 155 -21.79 -5.47 -25.41
C LEU A 155 -21.83 -4.14 -26.16
N SER A 156 -22.34 -3.08 -25.52
CA SER A 156 -22.38 -1.77 -26.16
C SER A 156 -20.97 -1.21 -26.40
N TYR A 157 -20.79 -0.51 -27.52
CA TYR A 157 -19.55 0.19 -27.85
C TYR A 157 -19.04 1.07 -26.72
N GLU A 158 -19.96 1.84 -26.12
CA GLU A 158 -19.64 2.80 -25.08
C GLU A 158 -19.15 2.11 -23.81
N SER A 159 -19.77 0.99 -23.42
CA SER A 159 -19.33 0.20 -22.26
C SER A 159 -17.91 -0.34 -22.47
N GLN A 160 -17.64 -0.93 -23.64
CA GLN A 160 -16.33 -1.49 -23.96
C GLN A 160 -15.25 -0.40 -24.05
N LEU A 161 -15.57 0.75 -24.66
CA LEU A 161 -14.67 1.90 -24.71
C LEU A 161 -14.35 2.44 -23.31
N ASN A 162 -15.35 2.50 -22.42
CA ASN A 162 -15.15 2.94 -21.05
C ASN A 162 -14.27 1.95 -20.28
N ASN A 163 -14.42 0.64 -20.49
CA ASN A 163 -13.53 -0.37 -19.92
C ASN A 163 -12.08 -0.15 -20.36
N PHE A 164 -11.83 0.07 -21.66
CA PHE A 164 -10.46 0.30 -22.16
C PHE A 164 -9.86 1.59 -21.61
N LYS A 165 -10.66 2.67 -21.51
CA LYS A 165 -10.23 3.93 -20.90
C LYS A 165 -9.87 3.73 -19.43
N TRP A 166 -10.70 3.01 -18.70
CA TRP A 166 -10.46 2.69 -17.29
C TRP A 166 -9.18 1.87 -17.12
N LEU A 167 -9.01 0.78 -17.87
CA LEU A 167 -7.81 -0.06 -17.85
C LEU A 167 -6.53 0.75 -18.13
N LYS A 168 -6.58 1.68 -19.08
CA LYS A 168 -5.48 2.60 -19.37
C LYS A 168 -5.21 3.56 -18.22
N SER A 169 -6.26 4.08 -17.57
CA SER A 169 -6.13 5.04 -16.47
C SER A 169 -5.47 4.46 -15.21
N ILE A 170 -5.52 3.13 -15.04
CA ILE A 170 -4.91 2.42 -13.91
C ILE A 170 -3.61 1.67 -14.30
N ASP A 171 -3.06 1.97 -15.48
CA ASP A 171 -1.87 1.35 -16.05
C ASP A 171 -1.95 -0.20 -16.16
N ALA A 172 -3.16 -0.73 -16.38
CA ALA A 172 -3.36 -2.16 -16.63
C ALA A 172 -3.01 -2.54 -18.07
N ILE A 173 -3.24 -1.63 -19.03
CA ILE A 173 -2.85 -1.77 -20.44
C ILE A 173 -1.96 -0.61 -20.87
N SER A 174 -1.04 -0.88 -21.80
CA SER A 174 -0.21 0.16 -22.40
C SER A 174 -1.02 1.06 -23.35
N LYS A 175 -0.43 2.20 -23.74
CA LYS A 175 -1.03 3.07 -24.77
C LYS A 175 -1.23 2.31 -26.09
N ASP A 176 -0.26 1.49 -26.49
CA ASP A 176 -0.33 0.75 -27.75
C ASP A 176 -1.40 -0.35 -27.70
N GLU A 177 -1.50 -1.06 -26.57
CA GLU A 177 -2.57 -2.04 -26.33
C GLU A 177 -3.95 -1.38 -26.38
N PHE A 178 -4.08 -0.17 -25.82
CA PHE A 178 -5.33 0.60 -25.88
C PHE A 178 -5.71 0.96 -27.32
N GLU A 179 -4.78 1.49 -28.12
CA GLU A 179 -5.07 1.87 -29.52
C GLU A 179 -5.41 0.65 -30.39
N GLN A 180 -4.75 -0.48 -30.13
CA GLN A 180 -5.08 -1.75 -30.78
C GLN A 180 -6.52 -2.17 -30.46
N LYS A 181 -6.88 -2.25 -29.18
CA LYS A 181 -8.23 -2.63 -28.74
C LYS A 181 -9.31 -1.67 -29.22
N TYR A 182 -9.00 -0.39 -29.26
CA TYR A 182 -9.88 0.64 -29.80
C TYR A 182 -10.13 0.47 -31.30
N THR A 183 -9.10 0.06 -32.06
CA THR A 183 -9.23 -0.22 -33.49
C THR A 183 -10.03 -1.50 -33.74
N GLU A 184 -9.77 -2.56 -32.99
CA GLU A 184 -10.56 -3.82 -33.03
C GLU A 184 -12.05 -3.53 -32.79
N LEU A 185 -12.38 -2.75 -31.75
CA LEU A 185 -13.76 -2.37 -31.42
C LEU A 185 -14.44 -1.52 -32.50
N LYS A 186 -13.69 -0.67 -33.22
CA LYS A 186 -14.24 0.09 -34.36
C LYS A 186 -14.54 -0.80 -35.57
N GLN A 187 -13.81 -1.90 -35.73
CA GLN A 187 -13.98 -2.80 -36.86
C GLN A 187 -15.20 -3.71 -36.68
N SER A 188 -15.47 -4.19 -35.46
CA SER A 188 -16.64 -5.03 -35.17
C SER A 188 -17.96 -4.31 -35.52
N ILE A 189 -18.10 -3.04 -35.13
CA ILE A 189 -19.32 -2.25 -35.42
C ILE A 189 -19.51 -1.94 -36.90
N LYS A 190 -18.42 -1.79 -37.66
CA LYS A 190 -18.52 -1.55 -39.11
C LYS A 190 -19.10 -2.75 -39.87
N GLN A 191 -19.04 -3.96 -39.31
CA GLN A 191 -19.58 -5.16 -39.93
C GLN A 191 -21.10 -5.29 -39.75
N GLU A 192 -21.71 -4.58 -38.80
CA GLU A 192 -23.17 -4.60 -38.53
C GLU A 192 -24.03 -3.72 -39.46
N LYS A 193 -23.54 -3.32 -40.64
CA LYS A 193 -24.45 -2.80 -41.68
C LYS A 193 -24.89 -3.96 -42.58
N PRO A 194 -25.99 -4.68 -42.27
CA PRO A 194 -26.55 -5.60 -43.24
C PRO A 194 -26.97 -4.75 -44.44
N ASN A 195 -26.48 -5.18 -45.61
CA ASN A 195 -26.96 -4.70 -46.89
C ASN A 195 -28.41 -5.18 -47.04
N ILE A 196 -29.36 -4.49 -46.42
CA ILE A 196 -30.79 -4.71 -46.65
C ILE A 196 -31.09 -4.09 -48.02
N GLY A 197 -30.70 -4.83 -49.06
CA GLY A 197 -31.12 -4.57 -50.41
C GLY A 197 -32.62 -4.85 -50.52
N PHE A 198 -33.44 -3.83 -50.30
CA PHE A 198 -34.76 -3.80 -50.93
C PHE A 198 -34.53 -3.52 -52.41
N GLY A 199 -34.26 -4.60 -53.16
CA GLY A 199 -34.37 -4.61 -54.61
C GLY A 199 -35.78 -4.22 -55.02
N LYS A 200 -35.86 -3.29 -55.97
CA LYS A 200 -37.08 -2.75 -56.58
C LYS A 200 -37.98 -3.83 -57.16
#